data_AF-A0A9E3XNX9-F1
#
_entry.id   AF-A0A9E3XNX9-F1
#
_cell.length_a   1.000
_cell.length_b   1.000
_cell.length_c   1.000
_cell.angle_alpha   90.00
_cell.angle_beta   90.00
_cell.angle_gamma   90.00
#
_symmetry.space_group_name_H-M   'P 1'
#
loop_
_entity.id
_entity.type
_entity.pdbx_description
1 polymer ?
#
loop_
_entity_poly.entity_id
_entity_poly.type
_entity_poly.pdbx_seq_one_letter_code
_entity_poly.pdbx_strand_id
1 'polypeptide(L)'
;MQVVHYTDPGCPFAFSAEPLRLRLAWTFGDQLDWDTKLIVLAKEASDYERKGMTVQMQAKGLKMLQGKHGMPIDTSERERLAA
;
A
#
# COMPACT_ATOMS: atom_id res chain seq x y z
N MET A 1 -16.06 18.14 6.40
CA MET A 1 -15.09 17.69 7.44
C MET A 1 -13.79 17.34 6.74
N GLN A 2 -12.66 17.86 7.22
CA GLN A 2 -11.37 17.55 6.61
C GLN A 2 -10.87 16.18 7.07
N VAL A 3 -10.39 15.36 6.12
CA VAL A 3 -9.79 14.05 6.37
C VAL A 3 -8.41 14.02 5.72
N VAL A 4 -7.38 13.79 6.54
CA VAL A 4 -6.02 13.62 6.02
C VAL A 4 -5.80 12.15 5.68
N HIS A 5 -5.48 11.87 4.42
CA HIS A 5 -5.24 10.55 3.89
C HIS A 5 -3.75 10.36 3.58
N TYR A 6 -3.04 9.69 4.49
CA TYR A 6 -1.65 9.32 4.28
C TYR A 6 -1.56 8.02 3.48
N THR A 7 -0.89 8.05 2.34
CA THR A 7 -0.75 6.89 1.46
C THR A 7 0.60 6.86 0.76
N ASP A 8 0.88 5.72 0.15
CA ASP A 8 2.04 5.52 -0.72
C ASP A 8 1.66 4.48 -1.78
N PRO A 9 1.93 4.73 -3.08
CA PRO A 9 1.57 3.80 -4.15
C PRO A 9 2.29 2.44 -4.05
N GLY A 10 3.45 2.38 -3.40
CA GLY A 10 4.19 1.14 -3.11
C GLY A 10 3.66 0.39 -1.88
N CYS A 11 2.71 0.95 -1.11
CA CYS A 11 2.21 0.34 0.11
C CYS A 11 1.08 -0.69 -0.17
N PRO A 12 1.32 -2.01 0.04
CA PRO A 12 0.28 -3.02 -0.19
C PRO A 12 -0.86 -2.94 0.85
N PHE A 13 -0.59 -2.38 2.03
CA PHE A 13 -1.63 -2.13 3.03
C PHE A 13 -2.56 -0.99 2.61
N ALA A 14 -2.01 0.09 2.05
CA ALA A 14 -2.81 1.21 1.56
C ALA A 14 -3.67 0.79 0.36
N PHE A 15 -3.10 0.02 -0.58
CA PHE A 15 -3.88 -0.61 -1.65
C PHE A 15 -5.03 -1.45 -1.09
N SER A 16 -4.77 -2.24 -0.05
CA SER A 16 -5.80 -3.07 0.61
C SER A 16 -6.86 -2.27 1.37
N ALA A 17 -6.60 -1.00 1.68
CA ALA A 17 -7.54 -0.10 2.35
C ALA A 17 -8.41 0.69 1.35
N GLU A 18 -8.10 0.68 0.05
CA GLU A 18 -8.86 1.42 -0.97
C GLU A 18 -10.37 1.11 -0.98
N PRO A 19 -10.84 -0.14 -0.81
CA PRO A 19 -12.28 -0.40 -0.73
C PRO A 19 -12.97 0.33 0.43
N LEU A 20 -12.28 0.47 1.58
CA LEU A 20 -12.80 1.22 2.72
C LEU A 20 -12.80 2.73 2.42
N ARG A 21 -11.72 3.24 1.81
CA ARG A 21 -11.63 4.65 1.40
C ARG A 21 -12.74 5.01 0.41
N LEU A 22 -12.98 4.16 -0.59
CA LEU A 22 -14.05 4.33 -1.57
C LEU A 22 -15.43 4.27 -0.91
N ARG A 23 -15.65 3.34 0.04
CA ARG A 23 -16.89 3.30 0.82
C ARG A 23 -17.13 4.61 1.56
N LEU A 24 -16.11 5.16 2.23
CA LEU A 24 -16.23 6.46 2.91
C LEU A 24 -16.58 7.58 1.92
N ALA A 25 -15.90 7.63 0.78
CA ALA A 25 -16.17 8.62 -0.26
C ALA A 25 -17.59 8.51 -0.83
N TRP A 26 -18.12 7.29 -1.01
CA TRP A 26 -19.50 7.09 -1.46
C TRP A 26 -20.54 7.40 -0.40
N THR A 27 -20.31 6.99 0.86
CA THR A 27 -21.28 7.18 1.94
C THR A 27 -21.42 8.64 2.34
N PHE A 28 -20.32 9.38 2.38
CA PHE A 28 -20.31 10.76 2.86
C PHE A 28 -20.21 11.80 1.75
N GLY A 29 -19.82 11.41 0.53
CA GLY A 29 -19.79 12.30 -0.62
C GLY A 29 -18.96 13.56 -0.37
N ASP A 30 -19.59 14.71 -0.63
CA ASP A 30 -19.03 16.06 -0.47
C ASP A 30 -18.92 16.50 0.99
N GLN A 31 -19.44 15.73 1.96
CA GLN A 31 -19.25 16.03 3.38
C GLN A 31 -17.80 15.80 3.83
N LEU A 32 -17.01 15.04 3.08
CA LEU A 32 -15.57 14.83 3.32
C LEU A 32 -14.73 15.62 2.33
N ASP A 33 -13.81 16.41 2.86
CA ASP A 33 -12.75 17.06 2.09
C ASP A 33 -11.43 16.30 2.32
N TRP A 34 -10.91 15.70 1.25
CA TRP A 34 -9.78 14.77 1.31
C TRP A 34 -8.47 15.50 1.06
N ASP A 35 -7.60 15.54 2.08
CA ASP A 35 -6.22 16.00 1.93
C ASP A 35 -5.27 14.79 1.85
N THR A 36 -4.88 14.41 0.63
CA THR A 36 -4.00 13.25 0.42
C THR A 36 -2.53 13.64 0.51
N LYS A 37 -1.77 12.95 1.36
CA LYS A 37 -0.33 13.14 1.57
C LYS A 37 0.43 11.86 1.22
N LEU A 38 1.44 11.99 0.36
CA LEU A 38 2.37 10.90 0.06
C LEU A 38 3.47 10.82 1.14
N ILE A 39 3.67 9.64 1.72
CA ILE A 39 4.62 9.46 2.83
C ILE A 39 6.00 8.96 2.43
N VAL A 40 6.18 8.51 1.17
CA VAL A 40 7.45 8.02 0.62
C VAL A 40 8.04 6.90 1.48
N LEU A 41 7.51 5.68 1.34
CA LEU A 41 8.00 4.51 2.08
C LEU A 41 9.45 4.16 1.75
N ALA A 42 9.81 4.29 0.47
CA ALA A 42 11.16 4.15 -0.05
C ALA A 42 11.34 5.11 -1.22
N LYS A 43 12.53 5.70 -1.33
CA LYS A 43 12.93 6.49 -2.51
C LYS A 43 13.45 5.59 -3.61
N GLU A 44 14.09 4.49 -3.23
CA GLU A 44 14.70 3.52 -4.14
C GLU A 44 14.59 2.10 -3.56
N ALA A 45 14.64 1.09 -4.44
CA ALA A 45 14.61 -0.32 -4.01
C ALA A 45 15.78 -0.67 -3.07
N SER A 46 16.93 0.00 -3.27
CA SER A 46 18.13 -0.14 -2.45
C SER A 46 17.91 0.24 -0.97
N ASP A 47 16.89 1.06 -0.67
CA ASP A 47 16.51 1.41 0.71
C ASP A 47 16.05 0.17 1.49
N TYR A 48 15.34 -0.74 0.82
CA TYR A 48 14.87 -1.99 1.43
C TYR A 48 16.00 -3.01 1.56
N GLU A 49 16.90 -3.09 0.57
CA GLU A 49 18.09 -3.95 0.64
C GLU A 49 18.98 -3.55 1.82
N ARG A 50 19.22 -2.24 2.02
CA ARG A 50 19.98 -1.72 3.17
C ARG A 50 19.32 -2.02 4.52
N LYS A 51 18.00 -2.23 4.53
CA LYS A 51 17.22 -2.66 5.71
C LYS A 51 17.18 -4.19 5.87
N GLY A 52 17.91 -4.94 5.03
CA GLY A 52 17.99 -6.39 5.08
C GLY A 52 16.77 -7.11 4.49
N MET A 53 15.93 -6.42 3.73
CA MET A 53 14.81 -7.06 3.03
C MET A 53 15.33 -7.84 1.81
N THR A 54 14.74 -9.01 1.55
CA THR A 54 14.99 -9.80 0.34
C THR A 54 13.73 -9.96 -0.49
N VAL A 55 13.88 -10.33 -1.76
CA VAL A 55 12.73 -10.54 -2.67
C VAL A 55 11.80 -11.66 -2.16
N GLN A 56 12.34 -12.69 -1.52
CA GLN A 56 11.58 -13.76 -0.87
C GLN A 56 10.74 -13.23 0.30
N MET A 57 11.32 -12.34 1.12
CA MET A 57 10.61 -11.71 2.24
C MET A 57 9.47 -10.83 1.73
N GLN A 58 9.72 -10.04 0.68
CA GLN A 58 8.70 -9.19 0.06
C GLN A 58 7.56 -10.03 -0.53
N ALA A 59 7.87 -11.07 -1.33
CA ALA A 59 6.87 -11.97 -1.90
C ALA A 59 6.03 -12.69 -0.83
N LYS A 60 6.66 -13.20 0.24
CA LYS A 60 5.96 -13.82 1.37
C LYS A 60 5.02 -12.83 2.07
N GLY A 61 5.47 -11.60 2.26
CA GLY A 61 4.64 -10.53 2.83
C GLY A 61 3.42 -10.21 1.99
N LEU A 62 3.60 -10.06 0.68
CA LEU A 62 2.52 -9.83 -0.29
C LEU A 62 1.53 -10.99 -0.32
N LYS A 63 2.01 -12.25 -0.26
CA LYS A 63 1.15 -13.45 -0.20
C LYS A 63 0.27 -13.48 1.05
N MET A 64 0.83 -13.14 2.21
CA MET A 64 0.06 -13.02 3.44
C MET A 64 -1.02 -11.93 3.32
N LEU A 65 -0.69 -10.76 2.76
CA LEU A 65 -1.65 -9.66 2.60
C LEU A 65 -2.75 -10.01 1.60
N GLN A 66 -2.40 -10.66 0.49
CA GLN A 66 -3.37 -11.17 -0.48
C GLN A 66 -4.38 -12.11 0.20
N GLY A 67 -3.89 -13.09 0.97
CA GLY A 67 -4.76 -14.02 1.69
C GLY A 67 -5.63 -13.35 2.76
N LYS A 68 -5.11 -12.31 3.44
CA LYS A 68 -5.84 -11.59 4.49
C LYS A 68 -6.92 -10.64 3.94
N HIS A 69 -6.62 -9.94 2.86
CA HIS A 69 -7.47 -8.85 2.35
C HIS A 69 -8.24 -9.22 1.08
N GLY A 70 -7.93 -10.35 0.44
CA GLY A 70 -8.58 -10.79 -0.81
C GLY A 70 -8.28 -9.89 -2.00
N MET A 71 -7.28 -9.02 -1.88
CA MET A 71 -6.92 -8.05 -2.92
C MET A 71 -6.07 -8.72 -4.01
N PRO A 72 -6.17 -8.29 -5.27
CA PRO A 72 -5.43 -8.88 -6.40
C PRO A 72 -3.96 -8.43 -6.41
N ILE A 73 -3.19 -8.84 -5.41
CA ILE A 73 -1.76 -8.53 -5.27
C ILE A 73 -0.96 -9.63 -5.95
N ASP A 74 0.00 -9.28 -6.80
CA ASP A 74 0.98 -10.23 -7.33
C ASP A 74 1.95 -10.67 -6.23
N THR A 75 2.07 -11.99 -6.05
CA THR A 75 2.84 -12.61 -4.96
C THR A 75 4.07 -13.36 -5.45
N SER A 76 4.38 -13.26 -6.75
CA SER A 76 5.58 -13.85 -7.33
C SER A 76 6.85 -13.19 -6.77
N GLU A 77 7.91 -13.99 -6.65
CA GLU A 77 9.24 -13.45 -6.38
C GLU A 77 9.72 -12.67 -7.60
N ARG A 78 10.13 -11.42 -7.38
CA ARG A 78 10.60 -10.51 -8.42
C ARG A 78 12.11 -10.61 -8.56
N GLU A 79 12.63 -10.21 -9.72
CA GLU A 79 14.08 -10.11 -9.97
C GLU A 79 14.78 -9.11 -9.03
N ARG A 80 14.04 -8.08 -8.58
CA ARG A 80 14.51 -7.05 -7.64
C ARG A 80 13.39 -6.61 -6.71
N LEU A 81 13.75 -6.02 -5.57
CA LEU A 81 12.78 -5.41 -4.67
C LEU A 81 12.01 -4.29 -5.38
N ALA A 82 10.70 -4.23 -5.14
CA ALA A 82 9.87 -3.10 -5.52
C ALA A 82 9.95 -2.01 -4.45
N ALA A 83 10.17 -0.77 -4.89
CA ALA A 83 10.03 0.46 -4.09
C ALA A 83 8.61 0.99 -4.18
#